data_AF-A0A3B9GQQ5-F1
#
_entry.id   AF-A0A3B9GQQ5-F1
#
_cell.length_a   1.000
_cell.length_b   1.000
_cell.length_c   1.000
_cell.angle_alpha   90.00
_cell.angle_beta   90.00
_cell.angle_gamma   90.00
#
_symmetry.space_group_name_H-M   'P 1'
#
loop_
_entity.id
_entity.type
_entity.pdbx_description
1 polymer ?
#
loop_
_entity_poly.entity_id
_entity_poly.type
_entity_poly.pdbx_seq_one_letter_code
_entity_poly.pdbx_strand_id
1 'polypeptide(L)'
;MTMTRYFYFISMLAVMSSALAQDNTKGYYKDVFVDGGIYLTSRNDLPAVRYMGLTMESFLCGPATVEQKANYNYTDSLLQKELFAGSAIDENGVLLYPDGAPRFRMLYTNGGRSWKHARTVTEKGNQHINDYINHGGSYVGTCAGAFLASKAVVSTGKPTYVGLYYSIWPGYTCHTGLSYSSTTVSLEKKSPLLKYADFGKDMQVDSVRHNGGGFAVIDSMYPEGTEILARYYTIGRKLRKDIHGKPVIWAYKTDENAGRIVMCGSHPEAVETGERLDLMAAMMRYAMEGNGTPRAKGKLENGVERKMYCFTHDNNPDFTAIGDKQYHHFVIDVPKGAGKITLSLKAKPGYSNYDLFLLAQPQKFAYLDEALYKNTALGSEKKLVITQPKAGKMYLSVFCNTTVDTVETKYGTSYTGRTDVLNGVPYSILAEIEMKENK
;
A
#
# COMPACT_ATOMS: atom_id res chain seq x y z
N MET A 1 19.94 -41.74 43.35
CA MET A 1 19.41 -40.58 44.08
C MET A 1 19.64 -39.35 43.20
N THR A 2 18.54 -38.75 42.70
CA THR A 2 18.40 -37.39 42.10
C THR A 2 19.36 -36.95 40.97
N MET A 3 18.92 -37.03 39.71
CA MET A 3 18.21 -36.00 38.92
C MET A 3 19.10 -34.84 38.44
N THR A 4 19.37 -34.80 37.13
CA THR A 4 19.42 -33.53 36.40
C THR A 4 19.04 -33.76 34.92
N ARG A 5 17.78 -33.47 34.60
CA ARG A 5 17.26 -33.33 33.23
C ARG A 5 17.54 -31.90 32.78
N TYR A 6 18.22 -31.70 31.65
CA TYR A 6 18.32 -30.40 31.00
C TYR A 6 17.56 -30.39 29.66
N PHE A 7 16.40 -29.73 29.71
CA PHE A 7 15.81 -28.85 28.70
C PHE A 7 15.92 -29.20 27.21
N TYR A 8 14.91 -29.92 26.71
CA TYR A 8 14.36 -29.71 25.37
C TYR A 8 13.20 -28.71 25.51
N PHE A 9 13.42 -27.44 25.23
CA PHE A 9 12.33 -26.49 24.97
C PHE A 9 12.91 -25.29 24.21
N ILE A 10 12.44 -25.11 22.97
CA ILE A 10 12.22 -23.86 22.21
C ILE A 10 12.33 -24.22 20.72
N SER A 11 11.21 -24.67 20.15
CA SER A 11 10.96 -24.62 18.70
C SER A 11 9.46 -24.69 18.43
N MET A 12 8.69 -23.79 19.06
CA MET A 12 7.25 -23.64 18.79
C MET A 12 6.79 -22.21 19.12
N LEU A 13 7.44 -21.20 18.53
CA LEU A 13 7.04 -19.80 18.70
C LEU A 13 7.21 -18.95 17.43
N ALA A 14 7.17 -19.59 16.26
CA ALA A 14 7.25 -18.89 14.97
C ALA A 14 5.97 -18.99 14.11
N VAL A 15 4.91 -19.65 14.59
CA VAL A 15 3.68 -19.87 13.78
C VAL A 15 2.49 -19.03 14.26
N MET A 16 2.58 -18.32 15.39
CA MET A 16 1.46 -17.50 15.91
C MET A 16 1.59 -15.99 15.68
N SER A 17 2.71 -15.49 15.13
CA SER A 17 2.92 -14.06 14.92
C SER A 17 2.33 -13.52 13.59
N SER A 18 2.12 -14.37 12.59
CA SER A 18 1.56 -13.93 11.30
C SER A 18 0.06 -13.69 11.33
N ALA A 19 -0.69 -14.38 12.19
CA ALA A 19 -2.14 -14.20 12.31
C ALA A 19 -2.54 -12.88 13.01
N LEU A 20 -1.72 -12.39 13.96
CA LEU A 20 -2.01 -11.16 14.71
C LEU A 20 -1.62 -9.88 13.97
N ALA A 21 -0.71 -9.95 13.00
CA ALA A 21 -0.31 -8.78 12.19
C ALA A 21 -1.35 -8.42 11.12
N GLN A 22 -2.18 -9.39 10.69
CA GLN A 22 -3.16 -9.21 9.61
C GLN A 22 -4.43 -8.45 10.06
N ASP A 23 -4.69 -8.33 11.37
CA ASP A 23 -5.86 -7.59 11.91
C ASP A 23 -5.81 -6.08 11.59
N ASN A 24 -4.65 -5.55 11.18
CA ASN A 24 -4.47 -4.12 10.89
C ASN A 24 -4.50 -3.75 9.39
N THR A 25 -4.49 -4.72 8.46
CA THR A 25 -4.45 -4.48 7.00
C THR A 25 -5.81 -4.63 6.32
N LYS A 26 -6.87 -4.04 6.87
CA LYS A 26 -8.25 -4.21 6.37
C LYS A 26 -8.37 -3.83 4.88
N GLY A 27 -8.61 -4.83 4.03
CA GLY A 27 -8.72 -4.65 2.58
C GLY A 27 -7.42 -4.80 1.78
N TYR A 28 -6.29 -5.07 2.43
CA TYR A 28 -4.97 -5.16 1.82
C TYR A 28 -4.27 -6.47 2.16
N TYR A 29 -3.38 -6.93 1.28
CA TYR A 29 -2.55 -8.12 1.46
C TYR A 29 -1.53 -7.90 2.60
N LYS A 30 -0.80 -6.79 2.54
CA LYS A 30 0.22 -6.36 3.52
C LYS A 30 0.22 -4.84 3.67
N ASP A 31 0.91 -4.32 4.67
CA ASP A 31 0.98 -2.88 4.92
C ASP A 31 1.89 -2.18 3.90
N VAL A 32 3.13 -2.62 3.75
CA VAL A 32 4.15 -1.86 3.03
C VAL A 32 4.82 -2.67 1.93
N PHE A 33 4.88 -2.11 0.74
CA PHE A 33 5.80 -2.54 -0.31
C PHE A 33 6.96 -1.55 -0.43
N VAL A 34 8.20 -2.03 -0.32
CA VAL A 34 9.41 -1.21 -0.45
C VAL A 34 10.03 -1.36 -1.82
N ASP A 35 10.05 -0.26 -2.57
CA ASP A 35 10.83 -0.13 -3.79
C ASP A 35 12.26 0.30 -3.48
N GLY A 36 13.17 -0.67 -3.55
CA GLY A 36 14.62 -0.52 -3.56
C GLY A 36 15.21 -0.97 -4.89
N GLY A 37 14.49 -0.76 -6.00
CA GLY A 37 14.84 -1.16 -7.35
C GLY A 37 16.10 -0.50 -7.93
N ILE A 38 16.31 -0.67 -9.22
CA ILE A 38 17.52 -0.26 -9.93
C ILE A 38 17.77 1.24 -9.72
N TYR A 39 18.98 1.61 -9.32
CA TYR A 39 19.41 2.98 -8.99
C TYR A 39 18.82 3.59 -7.71
N LEU A 40 18.01 2.87 -6.96
CA LEU A 40 17.60 3.23 -5.61
C LEU A 40 18.54 2.60 -4.58
N THR A 41 18.45 3.11 -3.35
CA THR A 41 19.13 2.52 -2.20
C THR A 41 18.33 1.30 -1.78
N SER A 42 18.90 0.11 -1.91
CA SER A 42 18.24 -1.11 -1.44
C SER A 42 18.38 -1.24 0.07
N ARG A 43 17.24 -1.47 0.73
CA ARG A 43 17.13 -1.71 2.17
C ARG A 43 16.16 -2.86 2.37
N ASN A 44 16.65 -3.94 2.98
CA ASN A 44 15.84 -5.09 3.37
C ASN A 44 15.06 -4.85 4.67
N ASP A 45 15.43 -3.82 5.43
CA ASP A 45 14.73 -3.40 6.65
C ASP A 45 14.43 -1.90 6.58
N LEU A 46 13.28 -1.55 7.16
CA LEU A 46 12.81 -0.18 7.31
C LEU A 46 12.45 0.01 8.80
N PRO A 47 13.34 0.60 9.61
CA PRO A 47 13.18 0.69 11.06
C PRO A 47 11.81 1.20 11.52
N ALA A 48 11.20 2.14 10.80
CA ALA A 48 9.87 2.64 11.08
C ALA A 48 8.77 1.57 10.93
N VAL A 49 8.86 0.70 9.92
CA VAL A 49 7.93 -0.44 9.73
C VAL A 49 8.04 -1.40 10.90
N ARG A 50 9.26 -1.79 11.27
CA ARG A 50 9.53 -2.66 12.43
C ARG A 50 9.03 -2.04 13.73
N TYR A 51 9.32 -0.75 13.96
CA TYR A 51 8.88 -0.01 15.13
C TYR A 51 7.34 0.01 15.28
N MET A 52 6.62 0.09 14.17
CA MET A 52 5.15 0.10 14.16
C MET A 52 4.53 -1.31 14.12
N GLY A 53 5.33 -2.36 14.02
CA GLY A 53 4.84 -3.74 13.89
C GLY A 53 4.08 -4.01 12.59
N LEU A 54 4.42 -3.31 11.50
CA LEU A 54 3.78 -3.44 10.20
C LEU A 54 4.36 -4.60 9.39
N THR A 55 3.55 -5.18 8.51
CA THR A 55 4.00 -6.18 7.53
C THR A 55 4.65 -5.51 6.31
N MET A 56 5.67 -6.15 5.74
CA MET A 56 6.42 -5.58 4.63
C MET A 56 6.88 -6.63 3.64
N GLU A 57 6.95 -6.22 2.38
CA GLU A 57 7.73 -6.86 1.34
C GLU A 57 8.63 -5.83 0.66
N SER A 58 9.66 -6.31 -0.03
CA SER A 58 10.59 -5.43 -0.72
C SER A 58 11.03 -6.00 -2.05
N PHE A 59 11.36 -5.10 -2.97
CA PHE A 59 12.18 -5.41 -4.12
C PHE A 59 13.52 -4.71 -4.01
N LEU A 60 14.59 -5.48 -4.12
CA LEU A 60 15.97 -5.04 -3.90
C LEU A 60 16.77 -5.36 -5.16
N CYS A 61 17.08 -4.33 -5.94
CA CYS A 61 17.88 -4.52 -7.16
C CYS A 61 19.26 -3.84 -7.06
N GLY A 62 19.42 -2.98 -6.06
CA GLY A 62 20.66 -2.31 -5.74
C GLY A 62 21.59 -3.22 -4.93
N PRO A 63 22.89 -3.13 -5.17
CA PRO A 63 23.83 -3.90 -4.40
C PRO A 63 24.08 -3.35 -3.00
N ALA A 64 24.36 -4.26 -2.07
CA ALA A 64 24.81 -3.93 -0.73
C ALA A 64 26.14 -3.15 -0.71
N THR A 65 26.94 -3.21 -1.78
CA THR A 65 28.31 -2.64 -1.85
C THR A 65 28.54 -1.70 -3.04
N VAL A 66 29.62 -0.91 -3.00
CA VAL A 66 30.00 0.07 -4.03
C VAL A 66 30.45 -0.59 -5.34
N GLU A 67 31.12 -1.75 -5.29
CA GLU A 67 31.64 -2.46 -6.47
C GLU A 67 30.54 -2.98 -7.40
N GLN A 68 29.47 -3.49 -6.82
CA GLN A 68 28.35 -4.00 -7.59
C GLN A 68 27.53 -2.86 -8.26
N LYS A 69 27.66 -1.58 -7.82
CA LYS A 69 26.91 -0.43 -8.41
C LYS A 69 27.26 -0.16 -9.87
N ALA A 70 28.33 -0.78 -10.38
CA ALA A 70 28.77 -0.66 -11.76
C ALA A 70 28.02 -1.61 -12.73
N ASN A 71 27.34 -2.67 -12.24
CA ASN A 71 26.94 -3.79 -13.09
C ASN A 71 25.49 -4.27 -12.84
N TYR A 72 24.49 -3.41 -13.03
CA TYR A 72 23.13 -3.93 -13.26
C TYR A 72 23.13 -4.77 -14.53
N ASN A 73 22.56 -5.96 -14.46
CA ASN A 73 22.52 -6.90 -15.57
C ASN A 73 21.11 -7.01 -16.18
N TYR A 74 20.99 -7.85 -17.21
CA TYR A 74 19.71 -8.09 -17.89
C TYR A 74 18.64 -8.66 -16.96
N THR A 75 19.00 -9.58 -16.06
CA THR A 75 18.10 -10.19 -15.08
C THR A 75 17.50 -9.15 -14.14
N ASP A 76 18.32 -8.19 -13.66
CA ASP A 76 17.86 -7.09 -12.81
C ASP A 76 16.76 -6.27 -13.48
N SER A 77 16.95 -5.97 -14.77
CA SER A 77 15.98 -5.22 -15.58
C SER A 77 14.72 -6.03 -15.85
N LEU A 78 14.86 -7.32 -16.14
CA LEU A 78 13.74 -8.22 -16.38
C LEU A 78 12.88 -8.37 -15.12
N LEU A 79 13.49 -8.62 -13.96
CA LEU A 79 12.78 -8.77 -12.68
C LEU A 79 12.04 -7.50 -12.29
N GLN A 80 12.66 -6.32 -12.41
CA GLN A 80 11.96 -5.08 -12.10
C GLN A 80 10.78 -4.83 -13.04
N LYS A 81 10.96 -5.14 -14.34
CA LYS A 81 9.88 -5.04 -15.33
C LYS A 81 8.73 -5.97 -14.96
N GLU A 82 9.01 -7.25 -14.74
CA GLU A 82 8.01 -8.27 -14.42
C GLU A 82 7.27 -7.95 -13.12
N LEU A 83 7.98 -7.42 -12.13
CA LEU A 83 7.42 -7.05 -10.84
C LEU A 83 6.41 -5.90 -10.97
N PHE A 84 6.77 -4.79 -11.62
CA PHE A 84 5.90 -3.62 -11.68
C PHE A 84 4.88 -3.68 -12.82
N ALA A 85 5.27 -4.18 -14.00
CA ALA A 85 4.40 -4.23 -15.17
C ALA A 85 3.59 -5.53 -15.30
N GLY A 86 3.89 -6.52 -14.47
CA GLY A 86 3.31 -7.85 -14.53
C GLY A 86 4.14 -8.86 -15.33
N SER A 87 3.82 -10.13 -15.09
CA SER A 87 4.49 -11.32 -15.60
C SER A 87 3.44 -12.39 -15.94
N ALA A 88 3.88 -13.58 -16.37
CA ALA A 88 2.96 -14.69 -16.60
C ALA A 88 2.31 -15.22 -15.31
N ILE A 89 2.97 -15.09 -14.16
CA ILE A 89 2.42 -15.55 -12.88
C ILE A 89 1.53 -14.50 -12.21
N ASP A 90 1.71 -13.22 -12.55
CA ASP A 90 0.96 -12.09 -12.00
C ASP A 90 0.83 -11.01 -13.08
N GLU A 91 -0.27 -11.02 -13.82
CA GLU A 91 -0.50 -10.11 -14.97
C GLU A 91 -0.60 -8.63 -14.53
N ASN A 92 -1.00 -8.42 -13.27
CA ASN A 92 -1.29 -7.13 -12.65
C ASN A 92 -0.04 -6.42 -12.13
N GLY A 93 1.05 -7.17 -11.96
CA GLY A 93 2.20 -6.71 -11.19
C GLY A 93 1.91 -6.63 -9.69
N VAL A 94 2.98 -6.46 -8.91
CA VAL A 94 2.96 -6.68 -7.46
C VAL A 94 2.01 -5.75 -6.71
N LEU A 95 1.73 -4.55 -7.24
CA LEU A 95 0.97 -3.51 -6.52
C LEU A 95 -0.55 -3.68 -6.62
N LEU A 96 -1.06 -4.39 -7.63
CA LEU A 96 -2.48 -4.39 -7.98
C LEU A 96 -3.07 -5.79 -7.91
N TYR A 97 -4.28 -5.88 -7.37
CA TYR A 97 -5.12 -7.06 -7.50
C TYR A 97 -5.63 -7.20 -8.94
N PRO A 98 -6.19 -8.37 -9.33
CA PRO A 98 -6.80 -8.58 -10.65
C PRO A 98 -7.75 -7.48 -11.11
N ASP A 99 -8.53 -6.91 -10.19
CA ASP A 99 -9.52 -5.87 -10.47
C ASP A 99 -8.96 -4.44 -10.38
N GLY A 100 -7.64 -4.29 -10.22
CA GLY A 100 -6.95 -3.01 -10.09
C GLY A 100 -6.96 -2.41 -8.68
N ALA A 101 -7.58 -3.05 -7.68
CA ALA A 101 -7.49 -2.57 -6.30
C ALA A 101 -6.05 -2.70 -5.74
N PRO A 102 -5.62 -1.81 -4.82
CA PRO A 102 -4.26 -1.85 -4.27
C PRO A 102 -4.03 -3.08 -3.37
N ARG A 103 -2.91 -3.80 -3.58
CA ARG A 103 -2.50 -4.96 -2.75
C ARG A 103 -1.87 -4.54 -1.44
N PHE A 104 -1.11 -3.45 -1.44
CA PHE A 104 -0.45 -2.92 -0.25
C PHE A 104 -1.13 -1.65 0.22
N ARG A 105 -1.07 -1.35 1.52
CA ARG A 105 -1.55 -0.06 2.04
C ARG A 105 -0.67 1.08 1.58
N MET A 106 0.64 0.85 1.52
CA MET A 106 1.62 1.88 1.21
C MET A 106 2.74 1.36 0.32
N LEU A 107 3.04 2.12 -0.73
CA LEU A 107 4.28 2.00 -1.50
C LEU A 107 5.30 2.97 -0.88
N TYR A 108 6.44 2.45 -0.46
CA TYR A 108 7.59 3.25 -0.06
C TYR A 108 8.68 3.21 -1.12
N THR A 109 9.08 4.37 -1.66
CA THR A 109 10.20 4.47 -2.61
C THR A 109 11.41 5.10 -1.96
N ASN A 110 12.54 4.38 -2.00
CA ASN A 110 13.80 4.80 -1.41
C ASN A 110 14.44 6.03 -2.11
N GLY A 111 15.42 6.61 -1.43
CA GLY A 111 16.35 7.56 -2.04
C GLY A 111 17.31 6.91 -3.02
N GLY A 112 17.94 7.70 -3.91
CA GLY A 112 18.77 7.15 -5.00
C GLY A 112 18.97 8.13 -6.16
N ARG A 113 19.10 7.61 -7.38
CA ARG A 113 19.20 8.41 -8.61
C ARG A 113 17.87 8.39 -9.36
N SER A 114 16.93 9.28 -8.98
CA SER A 114 15.57 9.34 -9.52
C SER A 114 15.50 9.31 -11.05
N TRP A 115 16.27 10.16 -11.75
CA TRP A 115 16.32 10.18 -13.22
C TRP A 115 16.71 8.83 -13.84
N LYS A 116 17.67 8.12 -13.23
CA LYS A 116 18.10 6.81 -13.76
C LYS A 116 17.08 5.72 -13.43
N HIS A 117 16.52 5.73 -12.23
CA HIS A 117 15.47 4.78 -11.83
C HIS A 117 14.22 4.91 -12.71
N ALA A 118 13.77 6.13 -12.95
CA ALA A 118 12.63 6.43 -13.83
C ALA A 118 12.75 5.79 -15.23
N ARG A 119 13.96 5.72 -15.79
CA ARG A 119 14.23 5.09 -17.09
C ARG A 119 14.19 3.56 -17.08
N THR A 120 14.11 2.95 -15.90
CA THR A 120 14.10 1.50 -15.72
C THR A 120 12.71 0.96 -15.39
N VAL A 121 11.77 1.84 -15.05
CA VAL A 121 10.36 1.50 -14.91
C VAL A 121 9.72 1.64 -16.29
N THR A 122 9.01 0.60 -16.75
CA THR A 122 8.32 0.63 -18.04
C THR A 122 7.07 1.51 -17.96
N GLU A 123 6.53 1.91 -19.12
CA GLU A 123 5.27 2.65 -19.18
C GLU A 123 4.13 1.94 -18.45
N LYS A 124 3.96 0.63 -18.68
CA LYS A 124 2.96 -0.20 -17.97
C LYS A 124 3.21 -0.24 -16.46
N GLY A 125 4.47 -0.39 -16.01
CA GLY A 125 4.80 -0.33 -14.59
C GLY A 125 4.47 1.03 -13.97
N ASN A 126 4.71 2.11 -14.72
CA ASN A 126 4.36 3.46 -14.29
C ASN A 126 2.83 3.66 -14.21
N GLN A 127 2.09 3.12 -15.17
CA GLN A 127 0.63 3.09 -15.14
C GLN A 127 0.12 2.35 -13.89
N HIS A 128 0.67 1.17 -13.58
CA HIS A 128 0.26 0.42 -12.40
C HIS A 128 0.54 1.17 -11.08
N ILE A 129 1.65 1.93 -11.00
CA ILE A 129 1.91 2.80 -9.86
C ILE A 129 0.85 3.91 -9.76
N ASN A 130 0.46 4.53 -10.87
CA ASN A 130 -0.58 5.54 -10.89
C ASN A 130 -1.95 4.96 -10.49
N ASP A 131 -2.32 3.81 -11.06
CA ASP A 131 -3.57 3.11 -10.73
C ASP A 131 -3.61 2.70 -9.26
N TYR A 132 -2.48 2.23 -8.72
CA TYR A 132 -2.34 1.89 -7.30
C TYR A 132 -2.68 3.08 -6.41
N ILE A 133 -2.17 4.28 -6.74
CA ILE A 133 -2.51 5.51 -5.98
C ILE A 133 -3.96 5.91 -6.19
N ASN A 134 -4.44 5.94 -7.44
CA ASN A 134 -5.80 6.37 -7.77
C ASN A 134 -6.89 5.45 -7.20
N HIS A 135 -6.54 4.18 -6.93
CA HIS A 135 -7.43 3.19 -6.33
C HIS A 135 -7.26 3.03 -4.82
N GLY A 136 -6.48 3.91 -4.16
CA GLY A 136 -6.48 4.04 -2.70
C GLY A 136 -5.21 3.58 -1.99
N GLY A 137 -4.22 3.10 -2.73
CA GLY A 137 -2.89 2.80 -2.20
C GLY A 137 -2.14 4.09 -1.87
N SER A 138 -1.59 4.19 -0.66
CA SER A 138 -0.84 5.39 -0.25
C SER A 138 0.63 5.31 -0.65
N TYR A 139 1.33 6.44 -0.58
CA TYR A 139 2.73 6.54 -0.98
C TYR A 139 3.57 7.31 0.03
N VAL A 140 4.79 6.84 0.28
CA VAL A 140 5.85 7.62 0.92
C VAL A 140 7.11 7.59 0.08
N GLY A 141 7.69 8.75 -0.21
CA GLY A 141 8.94 8.85 -0.98
C GLY A 141 9.95 9.75 -0.30
N THR A 142 11.18 9.26 -0.11
CA THR A 142 12.30 10.05 0.43
C THR A 142 13.34 10.34 -0.64
N CYS A 143 13.88 11.56 -0.68
CA CYS A 143 14.88 12.01 -1.65
C CYS A 143 14.49 11.68 -3.11
N ALA A 144 15.02 10.61 -3.70
CA ALA A 144 14.66 10.19 -5.05
C ALA A 144 13.18 9.82 -5.19
N GLY A 145 12.59 9.16 -4.19
CA GLY A 145 11.14 8.91 -4.17
C GLY A 145 10.34 10.22 -4.24
N ALA A 146 10.75 11.25 -3.48
CA ALA A 146 10.10 12.56 -3.55
C ALA A 146 10.23 13.22 -4.94
N PHE A 147 11.37 13.04 -5.62
CA PHE A 147 11.54 13.50 -7.00
C PHE A 147 10.66 12.69 -7.97
N LEU A 148 10.69 11.36 -7.89
CA LEU A 148 9.92 10.45 -8.75
C LEU A 148 8.42 10.70 -8.67
N ALA A 149 7.89 11.05 -7.49
CA ALA A 149 6.50 11.40 -7.32
C ALA A 149 6.10 12.73 -8.00
N SER A 150 7.05 13.65 -8.20
CA SER A 150 6.77 14.97 -8.76
C SER A 150 6.63 14.96 -10.29
N LYS A 151 5.89 15.94 -10.82
CA LYS A 151 5.71 16.14 -12.26
C LYS A 151 7.01 16.55 -12.97
N ALA A 152 7.85 17.33 -12.29
CA ALA A 152 9.06 17.90 -12.88
C ALA A 152 10.00 18.47 -11.80
N VAL A 153 11.25 18.71 -12.22
CA VAL A 153 12.29 19.34 -11.39
C VAL A 153 12.63 20.73 -11.93
N VAL A 154 12.67 21.74 -11.07
CA VAL A 154 13.10 23.10 -11.38
C VAL A 154 14.55 23.27 -10.94
N SER A 155 15.47 23.53 -11.88
CA SER A 155 16.91 23.70 -11.59
C SER A 155 17.40 25.14 -11.79
N THR A 156 16.96 25.80 -12.87
CA THR A 156 17.38 27.16 -13.27
C THR A 156 16.19 28.10 -13.50
N GLY A 157 15.12 27.94 -12.72
CA GLY A 157 13.88 28.72 -12.87
C GLY A 157 12.97 28.25 -14.01
N LYS A 158 13.37 27.23 -14.77
CA LYS A 158 12.53 26.54 -15.75
C LYS A 158 12.26 25.09 -15.30
N PRO A 159 11.00 24.62 -15.34
CA PRO A 159 10.69 23.23 -15.12
C PRO A 159 11.33 22.34 -16.20
N THR A 160 12.06 21.32 -15.77
CA THR A 160 12.50 20.21 -16.61
C THR A 160 11.54 19.06 -16.40
N TYR A 161 10.66 18.82 -17.37
CA TYR A 161 9.76 17.68 -17.37
C TYR A 161 10.55 16.40 -17.53
N VAL A 162 10.39 15.49 -16.57
CA VAL A 162 10.93 14.15 -16.64
C VAL A 162 9.76 13.23 -16.96
N GLY A 163 9.46 13.05 -18.24
CA GLY A 163 8.29 12.27 -18.70
C GLY A 163 8.29 10.78 -18.31
N LEU A 164 9.24 10.35 -17.49
CA LEU A 164 9.40 8.99 -16.98
C LEU A 164 9.21 8.91 -15.45
N TYR A 165 8.99 10.03 -14.77
CA TYR A 165 8.65 10.04 -13.34
C TYR A 165 7.24 9.53 -13.13
N TYR A 166 6.97 9.03 -11.91
CA TYR A 166 5.65 8.55 -11.53
C TYR A 166 4.58 9.61 -11.71
N SER A 167 4.94 10.87 -11.44
CA SER A 167 4.07 12.04 -11.64
C SER A 167 2.74 11.95 -10.86
N ILE A 168 2.72 11.19 -9.77
CA ILE A 168 1.56 11.00 -8.88
C ILE A 168 1.22 12.25 -8.05
N TRP A 169 2.16 13.19 -7.92
CA TRP A 169 1.91 14.54 -7.41
C TRP A 169 2.09 15.56 -8.55
N PRO A 170 1.07 16.39 -8.85
CA PRO A 170 1.11 17.32 -9.99
C PRO A 170 2.07 18.50 -9.83
N GLY A 171 2.76 18.60 -8.68
CA GLY A 171 3.66 19.70 -8.35
C GLY A 171 5.10 19.47 -8.79
N TYR A 172 5.91 20.46 -8.46
CA TYR A 172 7.29 20.58 -8.90
C TYR A 172 8.24 20.51 -7.72
N THR A 173 9.38 19.87 -7.91
CA THR A 173 10.45 19.85 -6.91
C THR A 173 11.63 20.69 -7.35
N CYS A 174 12.48 21.07 -6.39
CA CYS A 174 13.73 21.76 -6.66
C CYS A 174 14.84 21.15 -5.81
N HIS A 175 16.03 20.96 -6.39
CA HIS A 175 17.19 20.46 -5.63
C HIS A 175 17.64 21.46 -4.57
N THR A 176 18.05 20.96 -3.40
CA THR A 176 18.69 21.78 -2.37
C THR A 176 20.11 22.18 -2.74
N GLY A 177 20.81 21.37 -3.55
CA GLY A 177 22.23 21.53 -3.84
C GLY A 177 23.15 21.07 -2.70
N LEU A 178 22.59 20.46 -1.64
CA LEU A 178 23.37 19.89 -0.54
C LEU A 178 23.72 18.44 -0.83
N SER A 179 24.91 17.99 -0.43
CA SER A 179 25.34 16.60 -0.58
C SER A 179 26.13 16.17 0.64
N TYR A 180 25.96 14.90 1.04
CA TYR A 180 26.62 14.32 2.22
C TYR A 180 26.53 15.18 3.49
N SER A 181 25.34 15.71 3.78
CA SER A 181 25.10 16.59 4.93
C SER A 181 23.96 16.07 5.81
N SER A 182 23.66 16.82 6.85
CA SER A 182 22.42 16.71 7.62
C SER A 182 21.66 18.04 7.59
N THR A 183 20.35 17.97 7.74
CA THR A 183 19.45 19.12 7.85
C THR A 183 18.58 18.99 9.09
N THR A 184 18.17 20.13 9.63
CA THR A 184 17.14 20.22 10.66
C THR A 184 15.79 20.39 9.98
N VAL A 185 14.80 19.62 10.40
CA VAL A 185 13.42 19.64 9.90
C VAL A 185 12.56 20.30 10.95
N SER A 186 11.94 21.44 10.63
CA SER A 186 11.01 22.14 11.53
C SER A 186 9.57 21.87 11.09
N LEU A 187 8.77 21.33 11.99
CA LEU A 187 7.39 20.96 11.72
C LEU A 187 6.47 22.19 11.71
N GLU A 188 5.47 22.17 10.84
CA GLU A 188 4.41 23.18 10.88
C GLU A 188 3.63 23.08 12.19
N LYS A 189 3.23 24.21 12.79
CA LYS A 189 2.50 24.22 14.08
C LYS A 189 1.20 23.41 14.07
N LYS A 190 0.57 23.30 12.89
CA LYS A 190 -0.65 22.52 12.66
C LYS A 190 -0.38 21.27 11.82
N SER A 191 0.88 20.83 11.76
CA SER A 191 1.24 19.65 10.97
C SER A 191 0.46 18.44 11.48
N PRO A 192 -0.23 17.68 10.61
CA PRO A 192 -0.91 16.45 11.00
C PRO A 192 0.07 15.37 11.52
N LEU A 193 1.37 15.50 11.25
CA LEU A 193 2.40 14.60 11.80
C LEU A 193 2.45 14.63 13.34
N LEU A 194 2.03 15.74 13.96
CA LEU A 194 2.01 15.92 15.41
C LEU A 194 0.97 15.06 16.13
N LYS A 195 0.04 14.43 15.39
CA LYS A 195 -0.88 13.44 15.94
C LYS A 195 -0.17 12.13 16.31
N TYR A 196 1.00 11.88 15.72
CA TYR A 196 1.66 10.57 15.76
C TYR A 196 2.93 10.54 16.59
N ALA A 197 3.51 11.70 16.88
CA ALA A 197 4.72 11.83 17.67
C ALA A 197 4.82 13.23 18.27
N ASP A 198 5.47 13.32 19.43
CA ASP A 198 5.90 14.57 20.05
C ASP A 198 7.35 14.86 19.64
N PHE A 199 7.59 16.04 19.08
CA PHE A 199 8.90 16.50 18.60
C PHE A 199 9.44 17.64 19.45
N GLY A 200 9.08 17.63 20.74
CA GLY A 200 9.52 18.62 21.70
C GLY A 200 8.91 20.01 21.47
N LYS A 201 9.32 20.97 22.30
CA LYS A 201 8.78 22.34 22.27
C LYS A 201 9.30 23.16 21.09
N ASP A 202 10.47 22.83 20.57
CA ASP A 202 11.09 23.50 19.43
C ASP A 202 10.56 23.00 18.09
N MET A 203 9.83 21.86 18.09
CA MET A 203 9.19 21.26 16.92
C MET A 203 10.20 20.97 15.81
N GLN A 204 11.42 20.58 16.20
CA GLN A 204 12.55 20.39 15.30
C GLN A 204 13.12 19.00 15.44
N VAL A 205 13.33 18.35 14.30
CA VAL A 205 14.09 17.10 14.22
C VAL A 205 15.45 17.42 13.62
N ASP A 206 16.48 17.38 14.46
CA ASP A 206 17.83 17.70 14.01
C ASP A 206 18.53 16.50 13.36
N SER A 207 19.61 16.79 12.63
CA SER A 207 20.54 15.79 12.12
C SER A 207 19.87 14.72 11.22
N VAL A 208 18.84 15.11 10.47
CA VAL A 208 18.22 14.28 9.43
C VAL A 208 19.18 14.22 8.26
N ARG A 209 19.61 13.02 7.85
CA ARG A 209 20.56 12.85 6.75
C ARG A 209 20.01 13.49 5.47
N HIS A 210 20.87 14.14 4.69
CA HIS A 210 20.51 14.80 3.45
C HIS A 210 21.57 14.58 2.37
N ASN A 211 21.16 14.13 1.18
CA ASN A 211 22.10 13.90 0.08
C ASN A 211 21.45 14.12 -1.29
N GLY A 212 21.49 15.36 -1.78
CA GLY A 212 20.99 15.74 -3.11
C GLY A 212 19.46 15.84 -3.22
N GLY A 213 18.77 15.77 -2.08
CA GLY A 213 17.33 15.84 -1.97
C GLY A 213 16.73 17.19 -2.37
N GLY A 214 15.41 17.29 -2.27
CA GLY A 214 14.67 18.44 -2.80
C GLY A 214 13.75 19.14 -1.79
N PHE A 215 13.01 20.11 -2.30
CA PHE A 215 11.85 20.72 -1.65
C PHE A 215 10.71 20.90 -2.66
N ALA A 216 9.48 20.95 -2.17
CA ALA A 216 8.34 21.36 -2.99
C ALA A 216 8.45 22.84 -3.39
N VAL A 217 8.20 23.12 -4.67
CA VAL A 217 8.05 24.48 -5.17
C VAL A 217 6.66 24.99 -4.80
N ILE A 218 6.59 26.13 -4.11
CA ILE A 218 5.35 26.68 -3.52
C ILE A 218 4.96 28.06 -4.04
N ASP A 219 5.58 28.47 -5.15
CA ASP A 219 5.24 29.72 -5.83
C ASP A 219 4.01 29.51 -6.74
N SER A 220 3.93 30.19 -7.88
CA SER A 220 2.82 30.06 -8.85
C SER A 220 2.62 28.64 -9.39
N MET A 221 3.54 27.71 -9.13
CA MET A 221 3.48 26.31 -9.55
C MET A 221 3.05 25.35 -8.42
N TYR A 222 2.45 25.87 -7.35
CA TYR A 222 1.98 25.08 -6.20
C TYR A 222 0.59 24.46 -6.45
N PRO A 223 0.45 23.13 -6.46
CA PRO A 223 -0.86 22.52 -6.64
C PRO A 223 -1.76 22.73 -5.43
N GLU A 224 -3.01 23.13 -5.68
CA GLU A 224 -4.08 23.14 -4.67
C GLU A 224 -4.22 21.77 -4.03
N GLY A 225 -4.54 21.74 -2.72
CA GLY A 225 -4.62 20.51 -1.94
C GLY A 225 -3.27 19.95 -1.48
N THR A 226 -2.14 20.56 -1.87
CA THR A 226 -0.85 20.21 -1.29
C THR A 226 -0.77 20.75 0.16
N GLU A 227 -0.38 19.89 1.09
CA GLU A 227 -0.20 20.19 2.50
C GLU A 227 1.29 20.29 2.82
N ILE A 228 1.74 21.43 3.37
CA ILE A 228 3.11 21.53 3.89
C ILE A 228 3.13 20.98 5.32
N LEU A 229 3.95 19.96 5.56
CA LEU A 229 4.03 19.28 6.86
C LEU A 229 5.24 19.72 7.67
N ALA A 230 6.34 20.04 6.99
CA ALA A 230 7.57 20.53 7.60
C ALA A 230 8.44 21.32 6.61
N ARG A 231 9.32 22.16 7.14
CA ARG A 231 10.27 23.01 6.40
C ARG A 231 11.70 22.80 6.85
N TYR A 232 12.65 23.10 5.96
CA TYR A 232 14.06 23.15 6.33
C TYR A 232 14.34 24.28 7.32
N TYR A 233 15.02 23.95 8.41
CA TYR A 233 15.55 24.92 9.36
C TYR A 233 17.07 24.99 9.20
N THR A 234 17.58 26.12 8.71
CA THR A 234 19.00 26.31 8.39
C THR A 234 19.52 27.67 8.84
N ILE A 235 18.86 28.31 9.82
CA ILE A 235 19.31 29.57 10.41
C ILE A 235 20.75 29.41 10.92
N GLY A 236 21.61 30.38 10.61
CA GLY A 236 23.03 30.36 11.01
C GLY A 236 23.94 29.48 10.14
N ARG A 237 23.42 28.79 9.11
CA ARG A 237 24.24 27.98 8.19
C ARG A 237 24.52 28.75 6.90
N LYS A 238 25.79 28.86 6.52
CA LYS A 238 26.20 29.44 5.23
C LYS A 238 26.07 28.41 4.11
N LEU A 239 24.94 28.44 3.41
CA LEU A 239 24.67 27.54 2.28
C LEU A 239 24.89 28.27 0.94
N ARG A 240 25.29 27.53 -0.10
CA ARG A 240 25.39 28.10 -1.47
C ARG A 240 24.02 28.52 -2.03
N LYS A 241 22.97 27.82 -1.60
CA LYS A 241 21.59 28.09 -1.93
C LYS A 241 20.80 28.17 -0.63
N ASP A 242 20.10 29.26 -0.42
CA ASP A 242 19.21 29.38 0.73
C ASP A 242 17.99 28.49 0.54
N ILE A 243 17.81 27.57 1.49
CA ILE A 243 16.69 26.64 1.54
C ILE A 243 15.89 26.81 2.83
N HIS A 244 16.24 27.77 3.70
CA HIS A 244 15.53 27.99 4.94
C HIS A 244 14.04 28.26 4.66
N GLY A 245 13.15 27.61 5.42
CA GLY A 245 11.71 27.76 5.24
C GLY A 245 11.15 27.09 3.98
N LYS A 246 11.97 26.44 3.13
CA LYS A 246 11.46 25.66 2.00
C LYS A 246 10.85 24.34 2.48
N PRO A 247 9.76 23.84 1.88
CA PRO A 247 9.11 22.61 2.34
C PRO A 247 10.00 21.39 2.16
N VAL A 248 10.33 20.72 3.25
CA VAL A 248 11.07 19.46 3.21
C VAL A 248 10.14 18.27 3.24
N ILE A 249 8.98 18.38 3.89
CA ILE A 249 7.96 17.34 3.90
C ILE A 249 6.62 17.94 3.48
N TRP A 250 5.97 17.32 2.52
CA TRP A 250 4.66 17.73 2.03
C TRP A 250 3.81 16.50 1.69
N ALA A 251 2.49 16.69 1.70
CA ALA A 251 1.54 15.67 1.33
C ALA A 251 0.56 16.16 0.27
N TYR A 252 -0.05 15.21 -0.43
CA TYR A 252 -1.08 15.47 -1.41
C TYR A 252 -2.06 14.30 -1.47
N LYS A 253 -3.34 14.59 -1.69
CA LYS A 253 -4.38 13.60 -1.91
C LYS A 253 -5.36 14.18 -2.93
N THR A 254 -5.60 13.45 -4.02
CA THR A 254 -6.44 13.92 -5.13
C THR A 254 -7.91 14.02 -4.71
N ASP A 255 -8.44 12.95 -4.12
CA ASP A 255 -9.81 12.85 -3.61
C ASP A 255 -9.91 11.77 -2.53
N GLU A 256 -11.10 11.49 -2.02
CA GLU A 256 -11.31 10.51 -0.94
C GLU A 256 -10.96 9.06 -1.30
N ASN A 257 -10.98 8.70 -2.58
CA ASN A 257 -10.74 7.35 -3.08
C ASN A 257 -9.28 7.11 -3.48
N ALA A 258 -8.55 8.16 -3.84
CA ALA A 258 -7.11 8.05 -4.03
C ALA A 258 -6.40 7.81 -2.67
N GLY A 259 -5.19 7.25 -2.70
CA GLY A 259 -4.33 7.21 -1.52
C GLY A 259 -3.58 8.51 -1.31
N ARG A 260 -3.16 8.77 -0.07
CA ARG A 260 -2.36 9.95 0.27
C ARG A 260 -0.89 9.71 -0.08
N ILE A 261 -0.28 10.72 -0.69
CA ILE A 261 1.14 10.74 -1.05
C ILE A 261 1.84 11.66 -0.05
N VAL A 262 2.91 11.17 0.57
CA VAL A 262 3.79 11.97 1.45
C VAL A 262 5.22 11.92 0.91
N MET A 263 5.81 13.08 0.71
CA MET A 263 7.14 13.22 0.12
C MET A 263 8.06 13.92 1.11
N CYS A 264 9.31 13.45 1.20
CA CYS A 264 10.34 14.04 2.04
C CYS A 264 11.63 14.25 1.25
N GLY A 265 12.15 15.47 1.29
CA GLY A 265 13.42 15.83 0.67
C GLY A 265 14.66 15.27 1.37
N SER A 266 14.53 14.71 2.57
CA SER A 266 15.63 14.21 3.39
C SER A 266 15.50 12.72 3.68
N HIS A 267 16.43 12.17 4.47
CA HIS A 267 16.57 10.74 4.71
C HIS A 267 16.39 10.34 6.19
N PRO A 268 15.15 10.31 6.71
CA PRO A 268 14.89 9.77 8.05
C PRO A 268 14.83 8.23 8.08
N GLU A 269 14.74 7.56 6.92
CA GLU A 269 14.36 6.14 6.79
C GLU A 269 15.31 5.14 7.44
N ALA A 270 16.56 5.55 7.70
CA ALA A 270 17.62 4.66 8.17
C ALA A 270 17.81 4.65 9.69
N VAL A 271 17.07 5.50 10.41
CA VAL A 271 17.32 5.76 11.83
C VAL A 271 16.44 4.85 12.68
N GLU A 272 17.06 4.21 13.68
CA GLU A 272 16.41 3.17 14.49
C GLU A 272 15.86 3.67 15.83
N THR A 273 16.11 4.92 16.21
CA THR A 273 15.70 5.47 17.51
C THR A 273 15.48 6.98 17.48
N GLY A 274 14.65 7.48 18.39
CA GLY A 274 14.43 8.91 18.65
C GLY A 274 13.65 9.62 17.55
N GLU A 275 13.66 10.96 17.59
CA GLU A 275 12.76 11.80 16.79
C GLU A 275 12.85 11.57 15.27
N ARG A 276 14.00 11.12 14.75
CA ARG A 276 14.14 10.80 13.32
C ARG A 276 13.39 9.52 12.92
N LEU A 277 13.38 8.52 13.81
CA LEU A 277 12.53 7.34 13.65
C LEU A 277 11.06 7.75 13.74
N ASP A 278 10.72 8.53 14.76
CA ASP A 278 9.34 9.00 14.97
C ASP A 278 8.85 9.86 13.80
N LEU A 279 9.71 10.67 13.18
CA LEU A 279 9.40 11.43 11.97
C LEU A 279 9.05 10.51 10.80
N MET A 280 9.85 9.47 10.55
CA MET A 280 9.56 8.49 9.49
C MET A 280 8.25 7.74 9.78
N ALA A 281 8.05 7.30 11.02
CA ALA A 281 6.84 6.59 11.44
C ALA A 281 5.59 7.48 11.32
N ALA A 282 5.67 8.75 11.73
CA ALA A 282 4.59 9.73 11.60
C ALA A 282 4.21 9.97 10.14
N MET A 283 5.19 10.09 9.23
CA MET A 283 4.93 10.22 7.80
C MET A 283 4.18 9.01 7.24
N MET A 284 4.60 7.79 7.61
CA MET A 284 3.96 6.55 7.17
C MET A 284 2.54 6.39 7.72
N ARG A 285 2.33 6.66 9.02
CA ARG A 285 0.99 6.65 9.64
C ARG A 285 0.08 7.66 8.97
N TYR A 286 0.59 8.87 8.70
CA TYR A 286 -0.20 9.88 8.00
C TYR A 286 -0.54 9.46 6.57
N ALA A 287 0.38 8.86 5.83
CA ALA A 287 0.10 8.32 4.50
C ALA A 287 -0.98 7.24 4.56
N MET A 288 -0.86 6.24 5.45
CA MET A 288 -1.83 5.14 5.56
C MET A 288 -3.19 5.54 6.16
N GLU A 289 -3.26 6.52 7.07
CA GLU A 289 -4.55 7.13 7.47
C GLU A 289 -5.28 7.73 6.25
N GLY A 290 -4.50 8.12 5.23
CA GLY A 290 -4.99 8.68 3.98
C GLY A 290 -5.25 7.66 2.88
N ASN A 291 -5.26 6.36 3.17
CA ASN A 291 -5.70 5.35 2.21
C ASN A 291 -7.08 5.70 1.62
N GLY A 292 -7.35 5.19 0.42
CA GLY A 292 -8.62 5.39 -0.27
C GLY A 292 -9.78 4.69 0.42
N THR A 293 -10.97 5.29 0.35
CA THR A 293 -12.19 4.64 0.86
C THR A 293 -12.48 3.37 0.05
N PRO A 294 -12.70 2.20 0.69
CA PRO A 294 -13.06 0.98 -0.02
C PRO A 294 -14.36 1.15 -0.81
N ARG A 295 -14.45 0.50 -1.97
CA ARG A 295 -15.62 0.58 -2.87
C ARG A 295 -16.34 -0.75 -2.96
N ALA A 296 -17.66 -0.71 -3.08
CA ALA A 296 -18.43 -1.89 -3.42
C ALA A 296 -18.27 -2.20 -4.91
N LYS A 297 -18.08 -3.48 -5.25
CA LYS A 297 -18.10 -4.00 -6.62
C LYS A 297 -19.47 -3.87 -7.29
N GLY A 298 -20.52 -3.69 -6.50
CA GLY A 298 -21.85 -3.43 -7.00
C GLY A 298 -22.95 -3.70 -5.97
N LYS A 299 -24.17 -3.44 -6.41
CA LYS A 299 -25.39 -3.80 -5.70
C LYS A 299 -25.86 -5.18 -6.18
N LEU A 300 -26.21 -6.07 -5.25
CA LEU A 300 -26.86 -7.33 -5.59
C LEU A 300 -28.37 -7.14 -5.70
N GLU A 301 -28.96 -7.81 -6.67
CA GLU A 301 -30.40 -7.88 -6.86
C GLU A 301 -30.94 -9.17 -6.25
N ASN A 302 -32.14 -9.09 -5.66
CA ASN A 302 -32.77 -10.24 -5.01
C ASN A 302 -33.04 -11.36 -6.03
N GLY A 303 -32.51 -12.55 -5.78
CA GLY A 303 -32.70 -13.73 -6.63
C GLY A 303 -31.85 -13.74 -7.91
N VAL A 304 -30.99 -12.75 -8.13
CA VAL A 304 -30.13 -12.66 -9.32
C VAL A 304 -28.69 -13.01 -8.96
N GLU A 305 -28.15 -14.01 -9.64
CA GLU A 305 -26.75 -14.41 -9.48
C GLU A 305 -25.82 -13.40 -10.17
N ARG A 306 -24.85 -12.87 -9.43
CA ARG A 306 -23.76 -12.06 -9.98
C ARG A 306 -22.51 -12.92 -10.15
N LYS A 307 -21.95 -12.93 -11.36
CA LYS A 307 -20.74 -13.70 -11.71
C LYS A 307 -19.52 -12.78 -11.78
N MET A 308 -18.48 -13.11 -11.02
CA MET A 308 -17.20 -12.42 -10.98
C MET A 308 -16.16 -13.26 -11.72
N TYR A 309 -16.35 -13.38 -13.04
CA TYR A 309 -15.63 -14.36 -13.90
C TYR A 309 -14.62 -13.73 -14.85
N CYS A 310 -14.50 -12.41 -14.86
CA CYS A 310 -13.50 -11.72 -15.67
C CYS A 310 -12.11 -11.84 -15.02
N PHE A 311 -11.09 -11.67 -15.82
CA PHE A 311 -9.68 -11.58 -15.42
C PHE A 311 -9.12 -10.21 -15.81
N THR A 312 -7.86 -9.94 -15.44
CA THR A 312 -7.18 -8.68 -15.73
C THR A 312 -7.23 -8.31 -17.21
N HIS A 313 -6.89 -9.24 -18.10
CA HIS A 313 -6.90 -9.02 -19.56
C HIS A 313 -8.29 -8.73 -20.14
N ASP A 314 -9.37 -9.03 -19.43
CA ASP A 314 -10.74 -8.69 -19.88
C ASP A 314 -11.04 -7.20 -19.71
N ASN A 315 -10.21 -6.46 -18.96
CA ASN A 315 -10.34 -5.02 -18.72
C ASN A 315 -11.73 -4.61 -18.21
N ASN A 316 -12.32 -5.42 -17.33
CA ASN A 316 -13.65 -5.19 -16.76
C ASN A 316 -13.64 -5.38 -15.23
N PRO A 317 -13.05 -4.40 -14.49
CA PRO A 317 -12.83 -4.54 -13.05
C PRO A 317 -14.11 -4.87 -12.28
N ASP A 318 -15.27 -4.36 -12.67
CA ASP A 318 -16.54 -4.57 -11.97
C ASP A 318 -16.98 -6.04 -11.86
N PHE A 319 -16.47 -6.90 -12.74
CA PHE A 319 -16.78 -8.33 -12.80
C PHE A 319 -15.52 -9.21 -12.71
N THR A 320 -14.36 -8.62 -12.44
CA THR A 320 -13.10 -9.35 -12.29
C THR A 320 -13.10 -10.23 -11.04
N ALA A 321 -12.47 -11.39 -11.15
CA ALA A 321 -12.26 -12.39 -10.12
C ALA A 321 -11.42 -11.84 -8.94
N ILE A 322 -11.53 -12.50 -7.76
CA ILE A 322 -10.90 -12.03 -6.52
C ILE A 322 -9.47 -12.55 -6.36
N GLY A 323 -8.52 -11.68 -6.04
CA GLY A 323 -7.11 -12.01 -5.76
C GLY A 323 -6.87 -12.55 -4.35
N ASP A 324 -5.61 -12.81 -4.00
CA ASP A 324 -5.21 -13.33 -2.68
C ASP A 324 -5.49 -12.38 -1.53
N LYS A 325 -6.12 -12.86 -0.45
CA LYS A 325 -6.46 -12.01 0.72
C LYS A 325 -7.24 -10.74 0.35
N GLN A 326 -7.79 -10.66 -0.86
CA GLN A 326 -8.60 -9.55 -1.30
C GLN A 326 -10.01 -9.66 -0.72
N TYR A 327 -10.66 -8.51 -0.56
CA TYR A 327 -12.08 -8.39 -0.30
C TYR A 327 -12.81 -7.86 -1.52
N HIS A 328 -13.90 -8.53 -1.90
CA HIS A 328 -14.92 -7.95 -2.77
C HIS A 328 -16.15 -7.60 -1.95
N HIS A 329 -16.45 -6.30 -1.86
CA HIS A 329 -17.63 -5.82 -1.15
C HIS A 329 -18.82 -5.66 -2.08
N PHE A 330 -20.02 -6.00 -1.60
CA PHE A 330 -21.29 -5.79 -2.30
C PHE A 330 -22.30 -5.17 -1.35
N VAL A 331 -23.37 -4.60 -1.91
CA VAL A 331 -24.47 -4.03 -1.13
C VAL A 331 -25.78 -4.67 -1.54
N ILE A 332 -26.67 -4.93 -0.57
CA ILE A 332 -28.06 -5.28 -0.83
C ILE A 332 -28.97 -4.41 0.05
N ASP A 333 -30.12 -4.01 -0.49
CA ASP A 333 -31.14 -3.31 0.28
C ASP A 333 -32.09 -4.33 0.88
N VAL A 334 -32.14 -4.37 2.22
CA VAL A 334 -33.04 -5.25 2.96
C VAL A 334 -34.37 -4.52 3.18
N PRO A 335 -35.50 -5.01 2.62
CA PRO A 335 -36.79 -4.37 2.80
C PRO A 335 -37.30 -4.51 4.24
N LYS A 336 -38.17 -3.58 4.65
CA LYS A 336 -38.92 -3.73 5.92
C LYS A 336 -39.78 -4.99 5.85
N GLY A 337 -39.77 -5.77 6.92
CA GLY A 337 -40.52 -7.03 6.98
C GLY A 337 -39.83 -8.23 6.33
N ALA A 338 -38.56 -8.10 5.90
CA ALA A 338 -37.76 -9.25 5.52
C ALA A 338 -37.69 -10.28 6.68
N GLY A 339 -38.05 -11.52 6.36
CA GLY A 339 -38.04 -12.63 7.30
C GLY A 339 -36.71 -13.36 7.30
N LYS A 340 -36.07 -13.47 6.13
CA LYS A 340 -34.82 -14.20 5.96
C LYS A 340 -34.05 -13.70 4.75
N ILE A 341 -32.73 -13.72 4.84
CA ILE A 341 -31.81 -13.59 3.70
C ILE A 341 -30.98 -14.87 3.61
N THR A 342 -30.92 -15.47 2.43
CA THR A 342 -30.00 -16.55 2.10
C THR A 342 -28.96 -16.00 1.15
N LEU A 343 -27.69 -16.10 1.52
CA LEU A 343 -26.56 -15.79 0.67
C LEU A 343 -25.89 -17.09 0.24
N SER A 344 -25.58 -17.18 -1.04
CA SER A 344 -24.88 -18.34 -1.62
C SER A 344 -23.66 -17.85 -2.40
N LEU A 345 -22.54 -18.53 -2.18
CA LEU A 345 -21.27 -18.30 -2.88
C LEU A 345 -20.85 -19.62 -3.52
N LYS A 346 -20.45 -19.59 -4.79
CA LYS A 346 -19.95 -20.75 -5.52
C LYS A 346 -18.73 -20.37 -6.34
N ALA A 347 -17.69 -21.19 -6.32
CA ALA A 347 -16.63 -21.04 -7.31
C ALA A 347 -17.11 -21.38 -8.71
N LYS A 348 -16.47 -20.79 -9.72
CA LYS A 348 -16.60 -21.26 -11.10
C LYS A 348 -16.16 -22.74 -11.17
N PRO A 349 -16.82 -23.60 -11.96
CA PRO A 349 -16.35 -24.97 -12.18
C PRO A 349 -14.86 -25.00 -12.56
N GLY A 350 -14.09 -25.85 -11.88
CA GLY A 350 -12.62 -25.91 -12.00
C GLY A 350 -11.84 -25.11 -10.95
N TYR A 351 -12.51 -24.30 -10.12
CA TYR A 351 -11.91 -23.47 -9.06
C TYR A 351 -12.37 -23.88 -7.66
N SER A 352 -12.59 -25.18 -7.42
CA SER A 352 -13.07 -25.69 -6.13
C SER A 352 -11.99 -25.80 -5.05
N ASN A 353 -10.71 -25.72 -5.42
CA ASN A 353 -9.55 -25.90 -4.55
C ASN A 353 -9.06 -24.60 -3.90
N TYR A 354 -9.97 -23.66 -3.64
CA TYR A 354 -9.67 -22.38 -2.98
C TYR A 354 -10.58 -22.20 -1.76
N ASP A 355 -10.13 -21.38 -0.82
CA ASP A 355 -10.88 -21.03 0.38
C ASP A 355 -11.44 -19.62 0.21
N LEU A 356 -12.76 -19.53 0.04
CA LEU A 356 -13.47 -18.24 -0.04
C LEU A 356 -14.36 -18.10 1.17
N PHE A 357 -14.33 -16.96 1.86
CA PHE A 357 -15.22 -16.69 2.99
C PHE A 357 -16.35 -15.77 2.58
N LEU A 358 -17.52 -15.95 3.20
CA LEU A 358 -18.70 -15.13 2.95
C LEU A 358 -19.09 -14.41 4.24
N LEU A 359 -19.11 -13.08 4.19
CA LEU A 359 -19.29 -12.20 5.32
C LEU A 359 -20.47 -11.26 5.06
N ALA A 360 -21.18 -10.86 6.12
CA ALA A 360 -22.22 -9.84 6.03
C ALA A 360 -22.28 -8.97 7.29
N GLN A 361 -22.55 -7.68 7.09
CA GLN A 361 -22.59 -6.67 8.13
C GLN A 361 -23.61 -5.57 7.77
N PRO A 362 -24.50 -5.16 8.70
CA PRO A 362 -25.36 -4.00 8.47
C PRO A 362 -24.55 -2.69 8.43
N GLN A 363 -24.92 -1.77 7.55
CA GLN A 363 -24.46 -0.36 7.52
C GLN A 363 -22.98 -0.07 7.22
N LYS A 364 -22.07 -1.04 7.33
CA LYS A 364 -20.64 -0.87 7.01
C LYS A 364 -20.08 -2.13 6.36
N PHE A 365 -18.94 -2.02 5.66
CA PHE A 365 -18.26 -3.15 5.04
C PHE A 365 -17.97 -4.29 6.03
N ALA A 366 -18.07 -5.52 5.54
CA ALA A 366 -17.91 -6.72 6.34
C ALA A 366 -16.46 -7.23 6.23
N TYR A 367 -15.67 -7.00 7.27
CA TYR A 367 -14.33 -7.57 7.42
C TYR A 367 -14.36 -8.81 8.31
N LEU A 368 -13.35 -9.68 8.20
CA LEU A 368 -13.32 -10.98 8.86
C LEU A 368 -13.46 -10.91 10.40
N ASP A 369 -12.85 -9.89 11.00
CA ASP A 369 -12.82 -9.60 12.43
C ASP A 369 -14.08 -8.87 12.91
N GLU A 370 -14.77 -8.14 12.03
CA GLU A 370 -15.91 -7.27 12.40
C GLU A 370 -17.29 -7.80 11.97
N ALA A 371 -17.35 -8.72 11.01
CA ALA A 371 -18.62 -9.15 10.41
C ALA A 371 -19.52 -9.85 11.44
N LEU A 372 -20.76 -9.38 11.56
CA LEU A 372 -21.78 -9.97 12.45
C LEU A 372 -22.18 -11.38 11.98
N TYR A 373 -22.25 -11.58 10.66
CA TYR A 373 -22.57 -12.88 10.08
C TYR A 373 -21.42 -13.33 9.19
N LYS A 374 -20.96 -14.56 9.37
CA LYS A 374 -19.85 -15.10 8.58
C LYS A 374 -19.93 -16.61 8.41
N ASN A 375 -19.48 -17.07 7.24
CA ASN A 375 -19.14 -18.45 6.96
C ASN A 375 -17.68 -18.50 6.51
N THR A 376 -16.81 -18.98 7.39
CA THR A 376 -15.35 -19.06 7.23
C THR A 376 -14.84 -20.50 7.20
N ALA A 377 -15.73 -21.48 7.00
CA ALA A 377 -15.31 -22.86 6.79
C ALA A 377 -14.47 -22.95 5.49
N LEU A 378 -13.50 -23.85 5.45
CA LEU A 378 -12.65 -24.07 4.27
C LEU A 378 -13.49 -24.50 3.04
N GLY A 379 -12.89 -24.37 1.85
CA GLY A 379 -13.51 -24.60 0.54
C GLY A 379 -14.12 -23.35 -0.08
N SER A 380 -14.58 -23.45 -1.33
CA SER A 380 -15.00 -22.29 -2.12
C SER A 380 -16.53 -22.10 -2.25
N GLU A 381 -17.30 -23.03 -1.70
CA GLU A 381 -18.76 -22.91 -1.62
C GLU A 381 -19.18 -22.47 -0.22
N LYS A 382 -20.09 -21.48 -0.14
CA LYS A 382 -20.65 -21.00 1.11
C LYS A 382 -22.14 -20.79 1.01
N LYS A 383 -22.81 -21.05 2.12
CA LYS A 383 -24.19 -20.64 2.37
C LYS A 383 -24.24 -19.92 3.71
N LEU A 384 -24.90 -18.77 3.75
CA LEU A 384 -25.12 -18.00 4.97
C LEU A 384 -26.60 -17.63 5.04
N VAL A 385 -27.25 -17.95 6.16
CA VAL A 385 -28.67 -17.65 6.38
C VAL A 385 -28.79 -16.65 7.52
N ILE A 386 -29.45 -15.54 7.26
CA ILE A 386 -29.69 -14.46 8.22
C ILE A 386 -31.19 -14.38 8.46
N THR A 387 -31.64 -14.77 9.65
CA THR A 387 -33.06 -14.68 10.04
C THR A 387 -33.37 -13.33 10.65
N GLN A 388 -34.55 -12.79 10.34
CA GLN A 388 -35.03 -11.50 10.82
C GLN A 388 -34.02 -10.35 10.62
N PRO A 389 -33.48 -10.17 9.40
CA PRO A 389 -32.48 -9.16 9.13
C PRO A 389 -33.01 -7.74 9.41
N LYS A 390 -32.12 -6.86 9.88
CA LYS A 390 -32.45 -5.44 10.03
C LYS A 390 -32.68 -4.83 8.65
N ALA A 391 -33.79 -4.10 8.48
CA ALA A 391 -34.07 -3.36 7.27
C ALA A 391 -33.01 -2.26 7.01
N GLY A 392 -32.80 -1.95 5.73
CA GLY A 392 -31.81 -0.97 5.26
C GLY A 392 -30.62 -1.63 4.54
N LYS A 393 -29.53 -0.88 4.38
CA LYS A 393 -28.34 -1.36 3.68
C LYS A 393 -27.63 -2.45 4.47
N MET A 394 -27.40 -3.57 3.81
CA MET A 394 -26.53 -4.64 4.26
C MET A 394 -25.35 -4.77 3.31
N TYR A 395 -24.15 -4.80 3.87
CA TYR A 395 -22.92 -4.99 3.13
C TYR A 395 -22.52 -6.45 3.23
N LEU A 396 -22.22 -7.03 2.07
CA LEU A 396 -21.79 -8.40 1.91
C LEU A 396 -20.35 -8.37 1.46
N SER A 397 -19.56 -9.37 1.84
CA SER A 397 -18.17 -9.44 1.39
C SER A 397 -17.76 -10.87 1.10
N VAL A 398 -17.09 -11.04 -0.02
CA VAL A 398 -16.35 -12.25 -0.34
C VAL A 398 -14.89 -11.96 -0.02
N PHE A 399 -14.25 -12.85 0.74
CA PHE A 399 -12.84 -12.75 1.07
C PHE A 399 -12.10 -13.98 0.59
N CYS A 400 -11.04 -13.82 -0.18
CA CYS A 400 -10.21 -14.94 -0.62
C CYS A 400 -9.19 -15.28 0.46
N ASN A 401 -9.40 -16.38 1.18
CA ASN A 401 -8.46 -16.79 2.23
C ASN A 401 -7.23 -17.51 1.67
N THR A 402 -7.33 -18.13 0.50
CA THR A 402 -6.16 -18.67 -0.22
C THR A 402 -5.20 -17.53 -0.57
N THR A 403 -3.90 -17.79 -0.43
CA THR A 403 -2.84 -16.80 -0.67
C THR A 403 -1.58 -17.49 -1.17
N VAL A 404 -0.66 -16.70 -1.72
CA VAL A 404 0.67 -17.14 -2.11
C VAL A 404 1.54 -17.40 -0.89
N ASP A 405 2.55 -18.25 -1.08
CA ASP A 405 3.67 -18.36 -0.16
C ASP A 405 4.75 -17.35 -0.55
N THR A 406 5.51 -16.87 0.43
CA THR A 406 6.59 -15.89 0.21
C THR A 406 7.93 -16.46 0.64
N VAL A 407 8.96 -16.28 -0.18
CA VAL A 407 10.35 -16.60 0.16
C VAL A 407 11.22 -15.34 0.05
N GLU A 408 12.13 -15.18 1.00
CA GLU A 408 13.13 -14.13 0.95
C GLU A 408 14.27 -14.54 0.01
N THR A 409 14.67 -13.62 -0.87
CA THR A 409 15.73 -13.81 -1.86
C THR A 409 16.70 -12.63 -1.82
N LYS A 410 17.78 -12.72 -2.60
CA LYS A 410 18.69 -11.57 -2.79
C LYS A 410 18.01 -10.35 -3.43
N TYR A 411 16.87 -10.56 -4.10
CA TYR A 411 16.06 -9.52 -4.73
C TYR A 411 14.94 -8.99 -3.83
N GLY A 412 14.92 -9.37 -2.56
CA GLY A 412 13.79 -9.15 -1.66
C GLY A 412 12.81 -10.31 -1.71
N THR A 413 11.51 -10.03 -1.65
CA THR A 413 10.48 -11.06 -1.51
C THR A 413 10.05 -11.64 -2.87
N SER A 414 9.88 -12.95 -2.96
CA SER A 414 9.38 -13.65 -4.16
C SER A 414 8.20 -14.57 -3.82
N TYR A 415 7.25 -14.67 -4.75
CA TYR A 415 6.06 -15.50 -4.60
C TYR A 415 6.26 -16.94 -5.07
N THR A 416 5.69 -17.88 -4.33
CA THR A 416 5.72 -19.32 -4.58
C THR A 416 4.39 -19.96 -4.17
N GLY A 417 4.27 -21.28 -4.33
CA GLY A 417 3.06 -22.01 -3.92
C GLY A 417 1.87 -21.72 -4.85
N ARG A 418 0.76 -21.22 -4.29
CA ARG A 418 -0.50 -20.95 -5.00
C ARG A 418 -0.47 -19.63 -5.80
N THR A 419 0.50 -19.46 -6.69
CA THR A 419 0.64 -18.23 -7.51
C THR A 419 -0.52 -18.02 -8.48
N ASP A 420 -1.30 -19.06 -8.78
CA ASP A 420 -2.52 -18.99 -9.59
C ASP A 420 -3.55 -17.99 -9.04
N VAL A 421 -3.59 -17.80 -7.71
CA VAL A 421 -4.49 -16.83 -7.05
C VAL A 421 -4.23 -15.37 -7.45
N LEU A 422 -3.00 -15.05 -7.90
CA LEU A 422 -2.58 -13.69 -8.23
C LEU A 422 -3.32 -13.12 -9.44
N ASN A 423 -3.80 -14.01 -10.31
CA ASN A 423 -4.60 -13.66 -11.47
C ASN A 423 -6.11 -13.81 -11.22
N GLY A 424 -6.51 -14.16 -10.00
CA GLY A 424 -7.90 -14.14 -9.56
C GLY A 424 -8.59 -15.51 -9.50
N VAL A 425 -9.50 -15.63 -8.53
CA VAL A 425 -10.34 -16.80 -8.27
C VAL A 425 -11.78 -16.47 -8.68
N PRO A 426 -12.29 -16.96 -9.82
CA PRO A 426 -13.63 -16.65 -10.28
C PRO A 426 -14.72 -17.34 -9.44
N TYR A 427 -15.77 -16.59 -9.12
CA TYR A 427 -16.88 -17.07 -8.30
C TYR A 427 -18.20 -16.38 -8.70
N SER A 428 -19.32 -16.94 -8.24
CA SER A 428 -20.63 -16.31 -8.30
C SER A 428 -21.21 -16.11 -6.91
N ILE A 429 -21.96 -15.03 -6.73
CA ILE A 429 -22.66 -14.70 -5.49
C ILE A 429 -24.13 -14.43 -5.78
N LEU A 430 -25.00 -14.97 -4.93
CA LEU A 430 -26.44 -14.81 -4.99
C LEU A 430 -26.96 -14.41 -3.61
N ALA A 431 -27.91 -13.48 -3.59
CA ALA A 431 -28.65 -13.11 -2.39
C ALA A 431 -30.15 -13.27 -2.63
N GLU A 432 -30.82 -13.99 -1.74
CA GLU A 432 -32.26 -14.27 -1.79
C GLU A 432 -32.92 -13.76 -0.52
N ILE A 433 -33.91 -12.89 -0.66
CA ILE A 433 -34.67 -12.29 0.44
C ILE A 433 -36.08 -12.89 0.43
N GLU A 434 -36.44 -13.49 1.55
CA GLU A 434 -37.79 -14.00 1.83
C GLU A 434 -38.49 -13.03 2.79
N MET A 435 -39.73 -12.63 2.47
CA MET A 435 -40.56 -11.78 3.34
C MET A 435 -41.14 -12.61 4.48
N LYS A 436 -41.39 -11.98 5.65
CA LYS A 436 -42.19 -12.65 6.69
C LYS A 436 -43.59 -12.92 6.14
N GLU A 437 -44.07 -14.15 6.33
CA GLU A 437 -45.49 -14.42 6.16
C GLU A 437 -46.26 -13.56 7.17
N ASN A 438 -47.17 -12.73 6.68
CA ASN A 438 -48.14 -12.04 7.53
C ASN A 438 -49.09 -13.11 8.07
N LYS A 439 -48.81 -13.62 9.27
CA LYS A 439 -49.76 -14.42 10.04
C LYS A 439 -50.74 -13.54 10.78
#